data_AF-A0A496UV33-F1
#
_entry.id   AF-A0A496UV33-F1
#
_cell.length_a   1.000
_cell.length_b   1.000
_cell.length_c   1.000
_cell.angle_alpha   90.00
_cell.angle_beta   90.00
_cell.angle_gamma   90.00
#
_symmetry.space_group_name_H-M   'P 1'
#
loop_
_entity.id
_entity.type
_entity.pdbx_description
1 polymer ?
#
loop_
_entity_poly.entity_id
_entity_poly.type
_entity_poly.pdbx_seq_one_letter_code
_entity_poly.pdbx_strand_id
1 'polypeptide(L)'
;RRAGVEPPARILFSEHHEAHAASAFLPSPFENAAIVTLDGVGEWTTTSIWNGRGHRIEPLEEIHFPHSLGLLYSAFTYFCGFRVNSGEYKLMGLAPYGEPVYADRIREHLIDLRSDGSFRLNMEHFGYLGGLTMTNDRFAELFDGPARSMEGELTRRELDLASSVQVVTEEAVLGIARHARNLTGHRHLCLAGGVALNCVANGELMRSGLFDDIWIQPASGDAGGALGAALFAWHQLEDKPRQPLDTAADHMQGAYLGPAFSDDEIAHWLDSIGAPYQRLDDGELEREAARLVADQNVVGLFQGRMEFGPRALGNRSIIGDARSPKMQSVLNLKIKYRESFRPFAPSVLEERIGDYFEIDRPSPYMLLVAQVRRERCIDPEATEKDITVLEQVNQVRSDIPAITHVDHSARIQSVSAATNPRYHGVIKAFEELTGCGVVINTSFNVRGEPIVCTPEDAYRCFMGTEMDHLVMGNLVLAKTEQPAWDDAAGWHKQFDLD
;
A
#
# COMPACT_ATOMS: atom_id res chain seq x y z
N ARG A 1 -24.51 2.33 -33.14
CA ARG A 1 -25.02 3.47 -33.95
C ARG A 1 -26.54 3.52 -33.87
N ARG A 2 -27.17 4.46 -33.14
CA ARG A 2 -28.58 4.92 -33.31
C ARG A 2 -29.02 6.01 -32.30
N ALA A 3 -28.29 7.12 -32.22
CA ALA A 3 -28.75 8.30 -31.48
C ALA A 3 -28.55 9.64 -32.23
N GLY A 4 -28.23 9.62 -33.53
CA GLY A 4 -28.20 10.84 -34.37
C GLY A 4 -27.15 11.90 -34.01
N VAL A 5 -26.41 11.73 -32.92
CA VAL A 5 -25.30 12.57 -32.50
C VAL A 5 -24.02 11.75 -32.66
N GLU A 6 -23.14 12.19 -33.55
CA GLU A 6 -21.77 11.67 -33.56
C GLU A 6 -21.07 12.19 -32.29
N PRO A 7 -20.45 11.31 -31.48
CA PRO A 7 -19.72 11.77 -30.31
C PRO A 7 -18.61 12.73 -30.75
N PRO A 8 -18.31 13.79 -29.97
CA PRO A 8 -17.32 14.81 -30.35
C PRO A 8 -15.89 14.25 -30.48
N ALA A 9 -15.65 13.02 -30.02
CA ALA A 9 -14.41 12.28 -30.17
C ALA A 9 -14.67 10.77 -30.34
N ARG A 10 -13.66 10.04 -30.86
CA ARG A 10 -13.65 8.57 -30.92
C ARG A 10 -13.65 8.03 -29.49
N ILE A 11 -14.68 7.23 -29.14
CA ILE A 11 -14.77 6.55 -27.84
C ILE A 11 -14.22 5.13 -28.01
N LEU A 12 -13.30 4.75 -27.12
CA LEU A 12 -12.70 3.43 -27.04
C LEU A 12 -13.05 2.80 -25.69
N PHE A 13 -13.20 1.48 -25.68
CA PHE A 13 -13.42 0.68 -24.48
C PHE A 13 -12.34 -0.40 -24.45
N SER A 14 -11.66 -0.54 -23.31
CA SER A 14 -10.76 -1.65 -23.01
C SER A 14 -11.47 -2.62 -22.07
N GLU A 15 -11.09 -3.90 -22.10
CA GLU A 15 -11.50 -4.83 -21.06
C GLU A 15 -10.80 -4.50 -19.73
N HIS A 16 -11.41 -4.83 -18.60
CA HIS A 16 -10.91 -4.47 -17.26
C HIS A 16 -9.51 -5.06 -16.98
N HIS A 17 -9.36 -6.37 -17.21
CA HIS A 17 -8.07 -7.05 -17.01
C HIS A 17 -7.04 -6.67 -18.08
N GLU A 18 -7.47 -6.31 -19.28
CA GLU A 18 -6.59 -5.75 -20.32
C GLU A 18 -6.02 -4.39 -19.87
N ALA A 19 -6.85 -3.54 -19.28
CA ALA A 19 -6.41 -2.28 -18.69
C ALA A 19 -5.44 -2.52 -17.53
N HIS A 20 -5.71 -3.48 -16.63
CA HIS A 20 -4.74 -3.84 -15.59
C HIS A 20 -3.40 -4.30 -16.18
N ALA A 21 -3.43 -5.22 -17.14
CA ALA A 21 -2.22 -5.75 -17.76
C ALA A 21 -1.41 -4.65 -18.48
N ALA A 22 -2.10 -3.75 -19.19
CA ALA A 22 -1.50 -2.59 -19.84
C ALA A 22 -0.89 -1.61 -18.81
N SER A 23 -1.60 -1.35 -17.71
CA SER A 23 -1.12 -0.50 -16.62
C SER A 23 0.11 -1.11 -15.92
N ALA A 24 0.24 -2.44 -15.95
CA ALA A 24 1.37 -3.15 -15.36
C ALA A 24 2.59 -3.11 -16.28
N PHE A 25 2.45 -3.59 -17.52
CA PHE A 25 3.60 -3.86 -18.38
C PHE A 25 4.14 -2.63 -19.09
N LEU A 26 3.27 -1.79 -19.66
CA LEU A 26 3.68 -0.68 -20.52
C LEU A 26 4.50 0.40 -19.79
N PRO A 27 4.26 0.72 -18.50
CA PRO A 27 5.12 1.62 -17.76
C PRO A 27 6.29 0.92 -17.04
N SER A 28 6.33 -0.42 -16.97
CA SER A 28 7.41 -1.17 -16.30
C SER A 28 8.79 -0.92 -16.93
N PRO A 29 9.90 -1.29 -16.28
CA PRO A 29 11.23 -1.18 -16.89
C PRO A 29 11.57 -2.32 -17.84
N PHE A 30 10.69 -3.32 -17.99
CA PHE A 30 11.01 -4.54 -18.71
C PHE A 30 10.63 -4.46 -20.19
N GLU A 31 11.54 -4.88 -21.07
CA GLU A 31 11.23 -5.06 -22.50
C GLU A 31 10.27 -6.24 -22.72
N ASN A 32 10.41 -7.30 -21.92
CA ASN A 32 9.56 -8.49 -21.98
C ASN A 32 9.30 -9.00 -20.55
N ALA A 33 8.06 -9.37 -20.27
CA ALA A 33 7.65 -9.87 -18.96
C ALA A 33 6.41 -10.76 -19.06
N ALA A 34 6.29 -11.72 -18.15
CA ALA A 34 4.99 -12.29 -17.84
C ALA A 34 4.16 -11.21 -17.15
N ILE A 35 2.84 -11.21 -17.34
CA ILE A 35 1.95 -10.27 -16.67
C ILE A 35 0.89 -11.10 -15.97
N VAL A 36 0.68 -10.86 -14.67
CA VAL A 36 -0.38 -11.50 -13.90
C VAL A 36 -1.25 -10.40 -13.30
N THR A 37 -2.55 -10.49 -13.55
CA THR A 37 -3.54 -9.60 -12.93
C THR A 37 -4.44 -10.42 -12.00
N LEU A 38 -4.64 -9.94 -10.79
CA LEU A 38 -5.36 -10.64 -9.72
C LEU A 38 -6.32 -9.65 -9.03
N ASP A 39 -7.62 -9.85 -9.20
CA ASP A 39 -8.60 -8.88 -8.78
C ASP A 39 -9.86 -9.50 -8.15
N GLY A 40 -10.74 -8.65 -7.60
CA GLY A 40 -12.07 -9.05 -7.14
C GLY A 40 -12.88 -9.62 -8.30
N VAL A 41 -13.34 -8.75 -9.20
CA VAL A 41 -14.09 -9.10 -10.42
C VAL A 41 -13.92 -7.97 -11.44
N GLY A 42 -13.53 -8.28 -12.69
CA GLY A 42 -13.67 -7.39 -13.84
C GLY A 42 -15.06 -7.50 -14.46
N GLU A 43 -15.14 -7.74 -15.78
CA GLU A 43 -16.41 -8.11 -16.43
C GLU A 43 -16.87 -9.51 -16.03
N TRP A 44 -15.92 -10.46 -16.09
CA TRP A 44 -16.07 -11.86 -15.70
C TRP A 44 -14.76 -12.41 -15.17
N THR A 45 -13.63 -11.98 -15.75
CA THR A 45 -12.29 -12.35 -15.32
C THR A 45 -12.02 -11.87 -13.89
N THR A 46 -11.30 -12.69 -13.13
CA THR A 46 -10.86 -12.43 -11.76
C THR A 46 -9.34 -12.58 -11.63
N THR A 47 -8.76 -13.46 -12.44
CA THR A 47 -7.31 -13.64 -12.59
C THR A 47 -7.00 -13.80 -14.07
N SER A 48 -5.94 -13.18 -14.57
CA SER A 48 -5.46 -13.47 -15.93
C SER A 48 -3.95 -13.38 -16.08
N ILE A 49 -3.44 -14.16 -17.02
CA ILE A 49 -2.03 -14.24 -17.41
C ILE A 49 -1.88 -13.70 -18.83
N TRP A 50 -0.90 -12.82 -19.04
CA TRP A 50 -0.60 -12.21 -20.34
C TRP A 50 0.89 -12.30 -20.67
N ASN A 51 1.20 -12.25 -21.95
CA ASN A 51 2.54 -12.13 -22.50
C ASN A 51 2.81 -10.66 -22.86
N GLY A 52 3.77 -10.01 -22.21
CA GLY A 52 4.23 -8.67 -22.55
C GLY A 52 5.52 -8.71 -23.35
N ARG A 53 5.55 -8.08 -24.54
CA ARG A 53 6.74 -7.95 -25.39
C ARG A 53 6.80 -6.60 -26.11
N GLY A 54 7.86 -5.85 -25.90
CA GLY A 54 8.02 -4.50 -26.43
C GLY A 54 6.87 -3.61 -25.96
N HIS A 55 6.06 -3.13 -26.90
CA HIS A 55 4.86 -2.33 -26.65
C HIS A 55 3.55 -3.13 -26.79
N ARG A 56 3.62 -4.47 -26.85
CA ARG A 56 2.47 -5.37 -27.04
C ARG A 56 2.16 -6.21 -25.80
N ILE A 57 0.88 -6.42 -25.53
CA ILE A 57 0.38 -7.39 -24.55
C ILE A 57 -0.60 -8.34 -25.23
N GLU A 58 -0.55 -9.62 -24.87
CA GLU A 58 -1.40 -10.66 -25.44
C GLU A 58 -1.97 -11.55 -24.32
N PRO A 59 -3.29 -11.76 -24.25
CA PRO A 59 -3.90 -12.62 -23.23
C PRO A 59 -3.52 -14.08 -23.49
N LEU A 60 -3.29 -14.83 -22.41
CA LEU A 60 -2.98 -16.26 -22.48
C LEU A 60 -4.05 -17.11 -21.81
N GLU A 61 -4.32 -16.82 -20.52
CA GLU A 61 -5.24 -17.64 -19.71
C GLU A 61 -5.97 -16.77 -18.69
N GLU A 62 -7.15 -17.24 -18.27
CA GLU A 62 -8.03 -16.54 -17.33
C GLU A 62 -8.71 -17.51 -16.36
N ILE A 63 -9.02 -17.00 -15.17
CA ILE A 63 -9.98 -17.57 -14.24
C ILE A 63 -11.15 -16.59 -14.17
N HIS A 64 -12.37 -17.12 -14.19
CA HIS A 64 -13.60 -16.35 -14.19
C HIS A 64 -14.33 -16.44 -12.86
N PHE A 65 -15.14 -15.41 -12.61
CA PHE A 65 -16.15 -15.38 -11.59
C PHE A 65 -17.02 -16.66 -11.64
N PRO A 66 -17.33 -17.29 -10.51
CA PRO A 66 -17.24 -16.76 -9.14
C PRO A 66 -15.92 -17.03 -8.41
N HIS A 67 -14.90 -17.54 -9.10
CA HIS A 67 -13.64 -17.95 -8.45
C HIS A 67 -12.66 -16.78 -8.45
N SER A 68 -12.49 -16.11 -7.31
CA SER A 68 -11.57 -14.97 -7.17
C SER A 68 -10.75 -15.09 -5.89
N LEU A 69 -9.44 -14.93 -6.03
CA LEU A 69 -8.55 -14.85 -4.87
C LEU A 69 -8.81 -13.58 -4.05
N GLY A 70 -9.20 -12.48 -4.72
CA GLY A 70 -9.66 -11.25 -4.07
C GLY A 70 -10.91 -11.49 -3.24
N LEU A 71 -11.93 -12.17 -3.78
CA LEU A 71 -13.17 -12.47 -3.05
C LEU A 71 -12.94 -13.47 -1.91
N LEU A 72 -12.02 -14.43 -2.04
CA LEU A 72 -11.59 -15.29 -0.93
C LEU A 72 -11.03 -14.43 0.21
N TYR A 73 -10.07 -13.53 -0.08
CA TYR A 73 -9.46 -12.67 0.92
C TYR A 73 -10.47 -11.69 1.56
N SER A 74 -11.37 -11.12 0.75
CA SER A 74 -12.46 -10.26 1.23
C SER A 74 -13.48 -11.01 2.09
N ALA A 75 -13.68 -12.32 1.87
CA ALA A 75 -14.54 -13.13 2.74
C ALA A 75 -13.96 -13.27 4.16
N PHE A 76 -12.65 -13.50 4.29
CA PHE A 76 -11.98 -13.50 5.61
C PHE A 76 -11.92 -12.10 6.21
N THR A 77 -11.75 -11.07 5.39
CA THR A 77 -11.79 -9.66 5.83
C THR A 77 -13.13 -9.35 6.49
N TYR A 78 -14.23 -9.67 5.80
CA TYR A 78 -15.59 -9.56 6.33
C TYR A 78 -15.79 -10.41 7.59
N PHE A 79 -15.33 -11.66 7.58
CA PHE A 79 -15.54 -12.59 8.69
C PHE A 79 -14.80 -12.19 9.97
N CYS A 80 -13.63 -11.54 9.83
CA CYS A 80 -12.89 -10.93 10.92
C CYS A 80 -13.45 -9.54 11.32
N GLY A 81 -14.63 -9.16 10.83
CA GLY A 81 -15.33 -7.93 11.20
C GLY A 81 -14.75 -6.66 10.59
N PHE A 82 -13.93 -6.76 9.55
CA PHE A 82 -13.43 -5.59 8.82
C PHE A 82 -14.30 -5.29 7.60
N ARG A 83 -14.34 -4.01 7.21
CA ARG A 83 -15.08 -3.58 6.03
C ARG A 83 -14.44 -4.08 4.73
N VAL A 84 -15.24 -4.65 3.84
CA VAL A 84 -14.80 -5.11 2.51
C VAL A 84 -14.47 -3.92 1.61
N ASN A 85 -13.47 -4.07 0.75
CA ASN A 85 -12.89 -3.03 -0.12
C ASN A 85 -12.13 -1.90 0.61
N SER A 86 -12.03 -1.95 1.94
CA SER A 86 -11.23 -1.01 2.75
C SER A 86 -10.56 -1.65 3.97
N GLY A 87 -10.65 -2.97 4.12
CA GLY A 87 -10.24 -3.70 5.33
C GLY A 87 -9.22 -4.80 5.05
N GLU A 88 -8.98 -5.12 3.78
CA GLU A 88 -8.07 -6.19 3.37
C GLU A 88 -6.65 -5.93 3.87
N TYR A 89 -6.21 -4.67 3.87
CA TYR A 89 -4.90 -4.30 4.43
C TYR A 89 -4.86 -4.32 5.97
N LYS A 90 -6.02 -4.30 6.66
CA LYS A 90 -6.10 -4.57 8.11
C LYS A 90 -5.88 -6.06 8.35
N LEU A 91 -6.57 -6.93 7.61
CA LEU A 91 -6.40 -8.38 7.69
C LEU A 91 -4.95 -8.78 7.40
N MET A 92 -4.35 -8.22 6.34
CA MET A 92 -2.94 -8.43 6.01
C MET A 92 -2.00 -8.00 7.14
N GLY A 93 -2.26 -6.84 7.77
CA GLY A 93 -1.47 -6.37 8.91
C GLY A 93 -1.67 -7.16 10.19
N LEU A 94 -2.77 -7.91 10.30
CA LEU A 94 -3.11 -8.78 11.42
C LEU A 94 -2.43 -10.14 11.34
N ALA A 95 -2.16 -10.63 10.13
CA ALA A 95 -1.64 -11.98 9.87
C ALA A 95 -0.40 -12.37 10.70
N PRO A 96 0.62 -11.50 10.90
CA PRO A 96 1.81 -11.89 11.66
C PRO A 96 1.59 -12.11 13.16
N TYR A 97 0.43 -11.71 13.71
CA TYR A 97 0.10 -11.95 15.12
C TYR A 97 -0.53 -13.33 15.37
N GLY A 98 -0.88 -14.05 14.31
CA GLY A 98 -1.52 -15.37 14.37
C GLY A 98 -0.63 -16.48 13.83
N GLU A 99 -1.08 -17.71 14.04
CA GLU A 99 -0.49 -18.92 13.49
C GLU A 99 -1.42 -19.50 12.43
N PRO A 100 -0.90 -20.11 11.35
CA PRO A 100 -1.69 -20.57 10.22
C PRO A 100 -2.43 -21.90 10.48
N VAL A 101 -3.05 -22.05 11.66
CA VAL A 101 -3.68 -23.31 12.12
C VAL A 101 -4.96 -23.68 11.35
N TYR A 102 -5.53 -22.75 10.60
CA TYR A 102 -6.69 -22.98 9.74
C TYR A 102 -6.32 -23.18 8.27
N ALA A 103 -5.04 -23.06 7.88
CA ALA A 103 -4.63 -23.11 6.48
C ALA A 103 -5.03 -24.42 5.79
N ASP A 104 -4.88 -25.57 6.48
CA ASP A 104 -5.31 -26.86 5.95
C ASP A 104 -6.82 -26.94 5.75
N ARG A 105 -7.63 -26.42 6.69
CA ARG A 105 -9.10 -26.35 6.51
C ARG A 105 -9.47 -25.50 5.30
N ILE A 106 -8.75 -24.41 5.04
CA ILE A 106 -8.98 -23.57 3.86
C ILE A 106 -8.67 -24.36 2.59
N ARG A 107 -7.52 -25.04 2.52
CA ARG A 107 -7.13 -25.88 1.36
C ARG A 107 -8.09 -27.04 1.12
N GLU A 108 -8.59 -27.67 2.18
CA GLU A 108 -9.45 -28.85 2.06
C GLU A 108 -10.90 -28.49 1.72
N HIS A 109 -11.40 -27.36 2.21
CA HIS A 109 -12.84 -27.06 2.16
C HIS A 109 -13.22 -25.84 1.33
N LEU A 110 -12.33 -24.84 1.18
CA LEU A 110 -12.67 -23.58 0.50
C LEU A 110 -12.08 -23.44 -0.89
N ILE A 111 -10.88 -23.97 -1.15
CA ILE A 111 -10.16 -23.76 -2.41
C ILE A 111 -9.52 -25.04 -2.94
N ASP A 112 -9.95 -25.49 -4.11
CA ASP A 112 -9.28 -26.53 -4.90
C ASP A 112 -8.11 -25.90 -5.66
N LEU A 113 -6.99 -25.68 -4.97
CA LEU A 113 -5.78 -25.09 -5.53
C LEU A 113 -4.91 -26.18 -6.21
N ARG A 114 -4.61 -26.00 -7.49
CA ARG A 114 -3.79 -26.91 -8.30
C ARG A 114 -2.32 -26.48 -8.28
N SER A 115 -1.42 -27.37 -8.69
CA SER A 115 0.02 -27.12 -8.67
C SER A 115 0.49 -26.05 -9.66
N ASP A 116 -0.31 -25.75 -10.69
CA ASP A 116 -0.11 -24.64 -11.62
C ASP A 116 -0.71 -23.31 -11.09
N GLY A 117 -1.25 -23.31 -9.86
CA GLY A 117 -1.90 -22.15 -9.27
C GLY A 117 -3.31 -21.88 -9.77
N SER A 118 -3.84 -22.66 -10.73
CA SER A 118 -5.26 -22.59 -11.07
C SER A 118 -6.10 -23.05 -9.88
N PHE A 119 -7.27 -22.46 -9.70
CA PHE A 119 -8.11 -22.77 -8.54
C PHE A 119 -9.60 -22.67 -8.83
N ARG A 120 -10.37 -23.38 -8.00
CA ARG A 120 -11.81 -23.18 -7.87
C ARG A 120 -12.17 -23.02 -6.41
N LEU A 121 -13.04 -22.06 -6.13
CA LEU A 121 -13.62 -21.89 -4.80
C LEU A 121 -14.83 -22.80 -4.61
N ASN A 122 -14.94 -23.40 -3.44
CA ASN A 122 -16.14 -24.14 -3.04
C ASN A 122 -17.24 -23.15 -2.63
N MET A 123 -18.11 -22.83 -3.59
CA MET A 123 -19.14 -21.80 -3.44
C MET A 123 -20.16 -22.08 -2.35
N GLU A 124 -20.25 -23.31 -1.83
CA GLU A 124 -21.16 -23.66 -0.74
C GLU A 124 -20.89 -22.88 0.56
N HIS A 125 -19.66 -22.38 0.77
CA HIS A 125 -19.27 -21.63 1.97
C HIS A 125 -19.37 -20.11 1.79
N PHE A 126 -19.73 -19.61 0.61
CA PHE A 126 -19.74 -18.17 0.33
C PHE A 126 -21.16 -17.62 0.19
N GLY A 127 -21.38 -16.41 0.72
CA GLY A 127 -22.68 -15.73 0.71
C GLY A 127 -22.87 -14.78 -0.48
N TYR A 128 -21.79 -14.30 -1.08
CA TYR A 128 -21.82 -13.17 -2.02
C TYR A 128 -22.48 -13.45 -3.38
N LEU A 129 -22.82 -14.71 -3.69
CA LEU A 129 -23.58 -15.04 -4.90
C LEU A 129 -25.08 -14.83 -4.77
N GLY A 130 -25.62 -14.94 -3.55
CA GLY A 130 -27.07 -14.98 -3.32
C GLY A 130 -27.55 -14.07 -2.19
N GLY A 131 -26.65 -13.41 -1.47
CA GLY A 131 -26.96 -12.57 -0.32
C GLY A 131 -26.19 -11.24 -0.30
N LEU A 132 -26.37 -10.50 0.79
CA LEU A 132 -25.70 -9.21 1.04
C LEU A 132 -24.43 -9.34 1.90
N THR A 133 -23.98 -10.57 2.14
CA THR A 133 -22.84 -10.90 3.01
C THR A 133 -21.80 -11.71 2.25
N MET A 134 -20.53 -11.61 2.64
CA MET A 134 -19.46 -12.36 1.98
C MET A 134 -19.49 -13.86 2.33
N THR A 135 -19.88 -14.20 3.56
CA THR A 135 -19.89 -15.55 4.11
C THR A 135 -21.30 -15.99 4.52
N ASN A 136 -21.46 -17.27 4.84
CA ASN A 136 -22.72 -17.89 5.27
C ASN A 136 -22.52 -18.81 6.50
N ASP A 137 -23.57 -19.51 6.93
CA ASP A 137 -23.54 -20.38 8.11
C ASP A 137 -22.54 -21.53 7.99
N ARG A 138 -22.32 -22.09 6.79
CA ARG A 138 -21.31 -23.14 6.58
C ARG A 138 -19.89 -22.61 6.75
N PHE A 139 -19.65 -21.34 6.44
CA PHE A 139 -18.37 -20.69 6.74
C PHE A 139 -18.20 -20.52 8.26
N ALA A 140 -19.27 -20.10 8.95
CA ALA A 140 -19.27 -19.96 10.40
C ALA A 140 -18.99 -21.29 11.12
N GLU A 141 -19.65 -22.37 10.68
CA GLU A 141 -19.43 -23.73 11.18
C GLU A 141 -17.98 -24.20 10.94
N LEU A 142 -17.41 -23.92 9.76
CA LEU A 142 -16.06 -24.34 9.39
C LEU A 142 -14.96 -23.71 10.28
N PHE A 143 -15.18 -22.48 10.73
CA PHE A 143 -14.21 -21.71 11.50
C PHE A 143 -14.61 -21.49 12.95
N ASP A 144 -15.42 -22.36 13.53
CA ASP A 144 -15.69 -22.40 14.98
C ASP A 144 -16.53 -21.22 15.53
N GLY A 145 -17.46 -20.65 14.74
CA GLY A 145 -18.42 -19.63 15.24
C GLY A 145 -18.83 -18.56 14.22
N PRO A 146 -19.68 -17.59 14.60
CA PRO A 146 -20.09 -16.51 13.70
C PRO A 146 -18.94 -15.56 13.33
N ALA A 147 -19.18 -14.71 12.33
CA ALA A 147 -18.29 -13.59 12.01
C ALA A 147 -18.16 -12.62 13.20
N ARG A 148 -16.97 -12.03 13.38
CA ARG A 148 -16.75 -10.98 14.39
C ARG A 148 -17.57 -9.74 14.03
N SER A 149 -18.19 -9.10 15.01
CA SER A 149 -18.75 -7.75 14.82
C SER A 149 -17.64 -6.73 14.63
N MET A 150 -17.95 -5.60 13.97
CA MET A 150 -16.97 -4.53 13.70
C MET A 150 -16.30 -4.03 14.99
N GLU A 151 -17.09 -3.83 16.05
CA GLU A 151 -16.66 -3.40 17.38
C GLU A 151 -16.27 -4.56 18.33
N GLY A 152 -16.32 -5.81 17.85
CA GLY A 152 -16.00 -6.98 18.68
C GLY A 152 -14.53 -7.01 19.11
N GLU A 153 -14.20 -7.72 20.19
CA GLU A 153 -12.80 -7.91 20.56
C GLU A 153 -12.08 -8.80 19.53
N LEU A 154 -10.84 -8.45 19.15
CA LEU A 154 -9.99 -9.32 18.35
C LEU A 154 -9.48 -10.46 19.22
N THR A 155 -9.83 -11.69 18.89
CA THR A 155 -9.38 -12.87 19.63
C THR A 155 -8.31 -13.60 18.83
N ARG A 156 -7.68 -14.60 19.47
CA ARG A 156 -6.68 -15.46 18.80
C ARG A 156 -7.22 -16.09 17.51
N ARG A 157 -8.52 -16.39 17.47
CA ARG A 157 -9.20 -16.94 16.29
C ARG A 157 -9.04 -16.03 15.08
N GLU A 158 -9.30 -14.73 15.20
CA GLU A 158 -9.18 -13.79 14.08
C GLU A 158 -7.72 -13.61 13.63
N LEU A 159 -6.77 -13.65 14.57
CA LEU A 159 -5.34 -13.61 14.24
C LEU A 159 -4.94 -14.84 13.41
N ASP A 160 -5.33 -16.02 13.88
CA ASP A 160 -5.02 -17.30 13.25
C ASP A 160 -5.71 -17.45 11.88
N LEU A 161 -6.94 -16.95 11.74
CA LEU A 161 -7.64 -16.86 10.46
C LEU A 161 -6.92 -15.95 9.46
N ALA A 162 -6.47 -14.77 9.91
CA ALA A 162 -5.70 -13.84 9.08
C ALA A 162 -4.38 -14.45 8.61
N SER A 163 -3.65 -15.10 9.52
CA SER A 163 -2.40 -15.82 9.21
C SER A 163 -2.65 -16.96 8.21
N SER A 164 -3.71 -17.74 8.42
CA SER A 164 -4.04 -18.88 7.58
C SER A 164 -4.43 -18.51 6.15
N VAL A 165 -5.30 -17.51 5.96
CA VAL A 165 -5.69 -17.08 4.60
C VAL A 165 -4.53 -16.41 3.87
N GLN A 166 -3.65 -15.72 4.61
CA GLN A 166 -2.47 -15.08 4.04
C GLN A 166 -1.51 -16.12 3.43
N VAL A 167 -1.21 -17.20 4.17
CA VAL A 167 -0.39 -18.33 3.65
C VAL A 167 -1.01 -18.97 2.40
N VAL A 168 -2.31 -19.24 2.41
CA VAL A 168 -2.98 -19.85 1.24
C VAL A 168 -3.00 -18.90 0.03
N THR A 169 -3.10 -17.59 0.28
CA THR A 169 -3.02 -16.57 -0.77
C THR A 169 -1.62 -16.52 -1.39
N GLU A 170 -0.57 -16.57 -0.56
CA GLU A 170 0.82 -16.64 -1.03
C GLU A 170 1.08 -17.87 -1.89
N GLU A 171 0.59 -19.04 -1.49
CA GLU A 171 0.69 -20.27 -2.26
C GLU A 171 0.03 -20.17 -3.63
N ALA A 172 -1.19 -19.61 -3.68
CA ALA A 172 -1.91 -19.41 -4.94
C ALA A 172 -1.16 -18.44 -5.87
N VAL A 173 -0.69 -17.31 -5.34
CA VAL A 173 0.09 -16.32 -6.11
C VAL A 173 1.38 -16.92 -6.65
N LEU A 174 2.13 -17.67 -5.82
CA LEU A 174 3.36 -18.35 -6.24
C LEU A 174 3.09 -19.41 -7.31
N GLY A 175 2.00 -20.17 -7.20
CA GLY A 175 1.58 -21.15 -8.21
C GLY A 175 1.29 -20.48 -9.55
N ILE A 176 0.46 -19.43 -9.54
CA ILE A 176 0.07 -18.68 -10.74
C ILE A 176 1.30 -18.04 -11.39
N ALA A 177 2.18 -17.44 -10.60
CA ALA A 177 3.40 -16.82 -11.10
C ALA A 177 4.36 -17.85 -11.73
N ARG A 178 4.48 -19.05 -11.13
CA ARG A 178 5.25 -20.17 -11.70
C ARG A 178 4.69 -20.60 -13.04
N HIS A 179 3.37 -20.72 -13.13
CA HIS A 179 2.70 -21.09 -14.37
C HIS A 179 2.87 -20.01 -15.44
N ALA A 180 2.71 -18.73 -15.09
CA ALA A 180 2.97 -17.60 -15.98
C ALA A 180 4.41 -17.61 -16.54
N ARG A 181 5.41 -17.94 -15.70
CA ARG A 181 6.79 -18.14 -16.16
C ARG A 181 6.91 -19.28 -17.16
N ASN A 182 6.29 -20.43 -16.87
CA ASN A 182 6.34 -21.60 -17.75
C ASN A 182 5.66 -21.34 -19.10
N LEU A 183 4.52 -20.64 -19.11
CA LEU A 183 3.78 -20.29 -20.31
C LEU A 183 4.55 -19.30 -21.21
N THR A 184 5.15 -18.28 -20.60
CA THR A 184 5.75 -17.16 -21.35
C THR A 184 7.24 -17.32 -21.64
N GLY A 185 7.95 -18.06 -20.79
CA GLY A 185 9.41 -18.17 -20.79
C GLY A 185 10.16 -16.93 -20.28
N HIS A 186 9.45 -15.90 -19.78
CA HIS A 186 10.07 -14.65 -19.35
C HIS A 186 10.73 -14.76 -17.98
N ARG A 187 11.74 -13.92 -17.75
CA ARG A 187 12.46 -13.82 -16.47
C ARG A 187 12.00 -12.68 -15.58
N HIS A 188 11.10 -11.82 -16.06
CA HIS A 188 10.50 -10.74 -15.28
C HIS A 188 8.98 -10.91 -15.21
N LEU A 189 8.39 -10.37 -14.16
CA LEU A 189 6.95 -10.41 -13.91
C LEU A 189 6.40 -9.01 -13.65
N CYS A 190 5.28 -8.67 -14.28
CA CYS A 190 4.48 -7.50 -13.97
C CYS A 190 3.19 -7.89 -13.24
N LEU A 191 2.82 -7.15 -12.20
CA LEU A 191 1.64 -7.41 -11.38
C LEU A 191 0.69 -6.19 -11.33
N ALA A 192 -0.62 -6.47 -11.40
CA ALA A 192 -1.70 -5.52 -11.16
C ALA A 192 -2.98 -6.24 -10.67
N GLY A 193 -4.05 -5.49 -10.45
CA GLY A 193 -5.30 -5.94 -9.82
C GLY A 193 -5.25 -5.75 -8.30
N GLY A 194 -6.41 -5.69 -7.64
CA GLY A 194 -6.50 -5.35 -6.21
C GLY A 194 -5.65 -6.25 -5.30
N VAL A 195 -5.50 -7.54 -5.63
CA VAL A 195 -4.70 -8.50 -4.85
C VAL A 195 -3.20 -8.20 -4.94
N ALA A 196 -2.73 -7.56 -6.03
CA ALA A 196 -1.33 -7.17 -6.18
C ALA A 196 -0.90 -6.07 -5.19
N LEU A 197 -1.83 -5.47 -4.43
CA LEU A 197 -1.52 -4.60 -3.29
C LEU A 197 -1.10 -5.39 -2.02
N ASN A 198 -1.22 -6.73 -2.04
CA ASN A 198 -0.74 -7.60 -0.98
C ASN A 198 0.80 -7.69 -1.02
N CYS A 199 1.44 -6.75 -0.32
CA CYS A 199 2.89 -6.61 -0.27
C CYS A 199 3.61 -7.77 0.42
N VAL A 200 2.90 -8.56 1.24
CA VAL A 200 3.45 -9.77 1.86
C VAL A 200 3.62 -10.84 0.79
N ALA A 201 2.57 -11.11 0.00
CA ALA A 201 2.65 -12.04 -1.13
C ALA A 201 3.66 -11.60 -2.20
N ASN A 202 3.75 -10.29 -2.49
CA ASN A 202 4.79 -9.77 -3.39
C ASN A 202 6.21 -9.99 -2.83
N GLY A 203 6.39 -9.83 -1.51
CA GLY A 203 7.67 -10.08 -0.83
C GLY A 203 8.09 -11.55 -0.91
N GLU A 204 7.16 -12.48 -0.69
CA GLU A 204 7.39 -13.93 -0.87
C GLU A 204 7.73 -14.28 -2.32
N LEU A 205 6.98 -13.71 -3.28
CA LEU A 205 7.25 -13.90 -4.70
C LEU A 205 8.65 -13.43 -5.09
N MET A 206 9.07 -12.26 -4.58
CA MET A 206 10.42 -11.74 -4.78
C MET A 206 11.49 -12.69 -4.21
N ARG A 207 11.34 -13.09 -2.94
CA ARG A 207 12.29 -13.98 -2.24
C ARG A 207 12.40 -15.36 -2.87
N SER A 208 11.33 -15.83 -3.52
CA SER A 208 11.29 -17.15 -4.14
C SER A 208 12.31 -17.33 -5.28
N GLY A 209 12.83 -16.24 -5.86
CA GLY A 209 13.72 -16.28 -7.03
C GLY A 209 13.05 -16.85 -8.29
N LEU A 210 11.71 -16.92 -8.31
CA LEU A 210 10.97 -17.37 -9.50
C LEU A 210 11.14 -16.42 -10.67
N PHE A 211 11.46 -15.16 -10.45
CA PHE A 211 11.79 -14.18 -11.48
C PHE A 211 13.07 -13.46 -11.06
N ASP A 212 13.83 -12.97 -12.03
CA ASP A 212 15.02 -12.16 -11.76
C ASP A 212 14.59 -10.84 -11.08
N ASP A 213 13.45 -10.29 -11.53
CA ASP A 213 12.81 -9.14 -10.91
C ASP A 213 11.30 -9.10 -11.17
N ILE A 214 10.58 -8.37 -10.33
CA ILE A 214 9.13 -8.15 -10.47
C ILE A 214 8.82 -6.66 -10.39
N TRP A 215 7.79 -6.22 -11.12
CA TRP A 215 7.30 -4.85 -11.07
C TRP A 215 5.81 -4.86 -10.76
N ILE A 216 5.41 -4.11 -9.74
CA ILE A 216 4.02 -4.04 -9.29
C ILE A 216 3.51 -2.62 -9.52
N GLN A 217 2.36 -2.48 -10.17
CA GLN A 217 1.76 -1.19 -10.45
C GLN A 217 1.43 -0.43 -9.14
N PRO A 218 1.99 0.77 -8.86
CA PRO A 218 1.67 1.59 -7.69
C PRO A 218 0.17 1.76 -7.39
N ALA A 219 -0.63 1.96 -8.44
CA ALA A 219 -2.09 2.03 -8.37
C ALA A 219 -2.71 0.71 -8.87
N SER A 220 -2.32 -0.42 -8.28
CA SER A 220 -2.68 -1.77 -8.79
C SER A 220 -4.18 -2.07 -8.88
N GLY A 221 -5.00 -1.53 -7.97
CA GLY A 221 -6.47 -1.67 -8.05
C GLY A 221 -7.08 -0.83 -9.18
N ASP A 222 -8.41 -0.72 -9.22
CA ASP A 222 -9.18 -0.18 -10.35
C ASP A 222 -8.76 1.23 -10.81
N ALA A 223 -8.22 2.05 -9.90
CA ALA A 223 -7.68 3.37 -10.25
C ALA A 223 -6.64 3.29 -11.38
N GLY A 224 -5.78 2.26 -11.38
CA GLY A 224 -4.78 2.03 -12.43
C GLY A 224 -5.39 1.71 -13.80
N GLY A 225 -6.65 1.28 -13.87
CA GLY A 225 -7.35 0.95 -15.11
C GLY A 225 -7.45 2.15 -16.06
N ALA A 226 -7.61 3.36 -15.54
CA ALA A 226 -7.64 4.58 -16.36
C ALA A 226 -6.32 4.82 -17.11
N LEU A 227 -5.19 4.63 -16.43
CA LEU A 227 -3.86 4.68 -17.04
C LEU A 227 -3.69 3.54 -18.05
N GLY A 228 -4.09 2.33 -17.66
CA GLY A 228 -4.05 1.14 -18.50
C GLY A 228 -4.77 1.31 -19.83
N ALA A 229 -6.01 1.78 -19.81
CA ALA A 229 -6.83 2.03 -20.99
C ALA A 229 -6.16 3.05 -21.94
N ALA A 230 -5.60 4.13 -21.38
CA ALA A 230 -4.90 5.15 -22.16
C ALA A 230 -3.61 4.59 -22.81
N LEU A 231 -2.79 3.86 -22.04
CA LEU A 231 -1.57 3.23 -22.54
C LEU A 231 -1.87 2.14 -23.57
N PHE A 232 -2.93 1.36 -23.37
CA PHE A 232 -3.39 0.36 -24.33
C PHE A 232 -3.77 1.01 -25.66
N ALA A 233 -4.59 2.06 -25.63
CA ALA A 233 -4.97 2.78 -26.85
C ALA A 233 -3.74 3.35 -27.58
N TRP A 234 -2.82 3.98 -26.84
CA TRP A 234 -1.61 4.57 -27.41
C TRP A 234 -0.67 3.53 -28.03
N HIS A 235 -0.39 2.44 -27.32
CA HIS A 235 0.60 1.46 -27.75
C HIS A 235 0.02 0.37 -28.65
N GLN A 236 -1.17 -0.18 -28.36
CA GLN A 236 -1.75 -1.28 -29.13
C GLN A 236 -2.52 -0.81 -30.36
N LEU A 237 -3.36 0.21 -30.21
CA LEU A 237 -4.29 0.62 -31.25
C LEU A 237 -3.66 1.64 -32.21
N GLU A 238 -2.88 2.58 -31.68
CA GLU A 238 -2.18 3.59 -32.47
C GLU A 238 -0.72 3.18 -32.83
N ASP A 239 -0.32 1.96 -32.44
CA ASP A 239 0.99 1.32 -32.71
C ASP A 239 2.19 2.22 -32.39
N LYS A 240 2.09 2.99 -31.29
CA LYS A 240 3.20 3.84 -30.85
C LYS A 240 4.21 3.02 -30.05
N PRO A 241 5.52 3.18 -30.31
CA PRO A 241 6.53 2.47 -29.53
C PRO A 241 6.57 3.00 -28.09
N ARG A 242 7.05 2.17 -27.17
CA ARG A 242 7.46 2.64 -25.84
C ARG A 242 8.69 3.53 -25.97
N GLN A 243 8.75 4.57 -25.14
CA GLN A 243 9.94 5.39 -25.08
C GLN A 243 11.04 4.61 -24.35
N PRO A 244 12.30 4.69 -24.81
CA PRO A 244 13.41 4.15 -24.04
C PRO A 244 13.45 4.80 -22.65
N LEU A 245 13.83 4.03 -21.66
CA LEU A 245 14.11 4.55 -20.34
C LEU A 245 15.58 5.01 -20.31
N ASP A 246 15.80 6.24 -19.87
CA ASP A 246 17.16 6.80 -19.73
C ASP A 246 17.93 6.16 -18.55
N THR A 247 17.21 5.55 -17.61
CA THR A 247 17.75 4.84 -16.44
C THR A 247 17.00 3.51 -16.25
N ALA A 248 17.45 2.64 -15.34
CA ALA A 248 16.71 1.42 -14.98
C ALA A 248 15.39 1.70 -14.21
N ALA A 249 14.98 2.97 -14.07
CA ALA A 249 13.71 3.35 -13.48
C ALA A 249 12.55 3.04 -14.43
N ASP A 250 11.33 2.99 -13.89
CA ASP A 250 10.11 2.82 -14.67
C ASP A 250 9.53 4.17 -15.18
N HIS A 251 8.44 4.12 -15.95
CA HIS A 251 7.76 5.31 -16.46
C HIS A 251 6.75 5.94 -15.47
N MET A 252 6.61 5.43 -14.25
CA MET A 252 5.65 5.97 -13.27
C MET A 252 6.15 7.22 -12.56
N GLN A 253 7.43 7.60 -12.73
CA GLN A 253 8.00 8.83 -12.14
C GLN A 253 7.79 8.91 -10.61
N GLY A 254 8.02 7.80 -9.90
CA GLY A 254 7.77 7.74 -8.45
C GLY A 254 6.28 7.77 -8.07
N ALA A 255 5.41 7.58 -9.05
CA ALA A 255 3.97 7.80 -8.99
C ALA A 255 3.54 9.26 -8.73
N TYR A 256 4.42 10.26 -8.90
CA TYR A 256 4.10 11.67 -8.68
C TYR A 256 3.36 12.28 -9.88
N LEU A 257 2.16 11.77 -10.17
CA LEU A 257 1.36 12.09 -11.35
C LEU A 257 0.18 13.05 -11.05
N GLY A 258 -0.07 13.36 -9.79
CA GLY A 258 -1.14 14.26 -9.37
C GLY A 258 -0.80 15.75 -9.49
N PRO A 259 -1.69 16.63 -8.95
CA PRO A 259 -1.46 18.07 -8.91
C PRO A 259 -0.30 18.46 -7.99
N ALA A 260 0.30 19.61 -8.26
CA ALA A 260 1.27 20.29 -7.41
C ALA A 260 0.83 21.73 -7.18
N PHE A 261 1.29 22.31 -6.08
CA PHE A 261 1.04 23.70 -5.71
C PHE A 261 2.38 24.36 -5.42
N SER A 262 2.57 25.56 -5.96
CA SER A 262 3.75 26.38 -5.72
C SER A 262 3.72 26.99 -4.32
N ASP A 263 4.90 27.35 -3.79
CA ASP A 263 4.99 28.02 -2.48
C ASP A 263 4.17 29.32 -2.43
N ASP A 264 4.10 30.05 -3.54
CA ASP A 264 3.36 31.32 -3.60
C ASP A 264 1.84 31.08 -3.61
N GLU A 265 1.35 30.02 -4.25
CA GLU A 265 -0.07 29.62 -4.15
C GLU A 265 -0.43 29.19 -2.72
N ILE A 266 0.45 28.41 -2.07
CA ILE A 266 0.25 27.96 -0.69
C ILE A 266 0.28 29.17 0.26
N ALA A 267 1.29 30.04 0.15
CA ALA A 267 1.42 31.23 0.98
C ALA A 267 0.22 32.16 0.83
N HIS A 268 -0.22 32.41 -0.42
CA HIS A 268 -1.41 33.23 -0.67
C HIS A 268 -2.66 32.67 0.02
N TRP A 269 -2.84 31.35 -0.02
CA TRP A 269 -3.95 30.69 0.65
C TRP A 269 -3.82 30.79 2.18
N LEU A 270 -2.64 30.54 2.75
CA LEU A 270 -2.38 30.67 4.19
C LEU A 270 -2.60 32.10 4.70
N ASP A 271 -2.15 33.10 3.94
CA ASP A 271 -2.37 34.52 4.25
C ASP A 271 -3.87 34.86 4.27
N SER A 272 -4.66 34.27 3.35
CA SER A 272 -6.10 34.51 3.26
C SER A 272 -6.88 34.04 4.49
N ILE A 273 -6.36 33.04 5.19
CA ILE A 273 -6.94 32.50 6.43
C ILE A 273 -6.21 32.97 7.69
N GLY A 274 -5.15 33.79 7.55
CA GLY A 274 -4.36 34.30 8.67
C GLY A 274 -3.57 33.21 9.41
N ALA A 275 -3.17 32.13 8.74
CA ALA A 275 -2.38 31.06 9.32
C ALA A 275 -0.89 31.46 9.38
N PRO A 276 -0.24 31.51 10.57
CA PRO A 276 1.17 31.86 10.67
C PRO A 276 2.07 30.74 10.16
N TYR A 277 3.13 31.11 9.45
CA TYR A 277 4.14 30.20 8.92
C TYR A 277 5.53 30.88 8.90
N GLN A 278 6.57 30.05 8.86
CA GLN A 278 7.94 30.46 8.56
C GLN A 278 8.32 29.98 7.16
N ARG A 279 8.85 30.86 6.32
CA ARG A 279 9.41 30.49 5.01
C ARG A 279 10.90 30.20 5.14
N LEU A 280 11.35 29.08 4.58
CA LEU A 280 12.75 28.61 4.59
C LEU A 280 13.22 28.31 3.16
N ASP A 281 14.51 28.44 2.89
CA ASP A 281 15.09 27.95 1.63
C ASP A 281 15.18 26.41 1.65
N ASP A 282 15.30 25.75 0.48
CA ASP A 282 15.19 24.28 0.37
C ASP A 282 16.14 23.52 1.32
N GLY A 283 17.42 23.87 1.33
CA GLY A 283 18.39 23.20 2.22
C GLY A 283 18.18 23.51 3.71
N GLU A 284 17.58 24.66 4.04
CA GLU A 284 17.21 24.98 5.43
C GLU A 284 15.96 24.20 5.84
N LEU A 285 14.98 24.08 4.94
CA LEU A 285 13.76 23.31 5.15
C LEU A 285 14.07 21.83 5.41
N GLU A 286 14.93 21.23 4.58
CA GLU A 286 15.31 19.82 4.73
C GLU A 286 15.92 19.55 6.11
N ARG A 287 16.83 20.43 6.55
CA ARG A 287 17.44 20.36 7.89
C ARG A 287 16.43 20.60 9.00
N GLU A 288 15.50 21.53 8.82
CA GLU A 288 14.49 21.82 9.83
C GLU A 288 13.49 20.68 9.96
N ALA A 289 12.97 20.14 8.85
CA ALA A 289 12.11 18.97 8.87
C ALA A 289 12.81 17.76 9.52
N ALA A 290 14.09 17.52 9.19
CA ALA A 290 14.89 16.49 9.81
C ALA A 290 15.06 16.70 11.33
N ARG A 291 15.32 17.94 11.77
CA ARG A 291 15.42 18.29 13.20
C ARG A 291 14.10 18.05 13.92
N LEU A 292 12.98 18.50 13.36
CA LEU A 292 11.65 18.29 13.92
C LEU A 292 11.36 16.80 14.12
N VAL A 293 11.67 15.97 13.13
CA VAL A 293 11.52 14.51 13.23
C VAL A 293 12.47 13.93 14.29
N ALA A 294 13.74 14.35 14.34
CA ALA A 294 14.72 13.90 15.34
C ALA A 294 14.33 14.26 16.78
N ASP A 295 13.62 15.37 16.96
CA ASP A 295 13.02 15.79 18.23
C ASP A 295 11.71 15.03 18.56
N GLN A 296 11.40 13.98 17.80
CA GLN A 296 10.21 13.13 17.93
C GLN A 296 8.88 13.86 17.74
N ASN A 297 8.87 14.92 16.93
CA ASN A 297 7.62 15.53 16.46
C ASN A 297 6.99 14.71 15.33
N VAL A 298 5.66 14.75 15.24
CA VAL A 298 4.89 14.30 14.09
C VAL A 298 4.84 15.43 13.07
N VAL A 299 5.36 15.17 11.87
CA VAL A 299 5.48 16.18 10.80
C VAL A 299 4.65 15.77 9.58
N GLY A 300 3.71 16.61 9.18
CA GLY A 300 3.02 16.49 7.90
C GLY A 300 3.86 17.11 6.78
N LEU A 301 4.02 16.39 5.67
CA LEU A 301 4.69 16.85 4.46
C LEU A 301 3.66 17.01 3.33
N PHE A 302 3.57 18.22 2.80
CA PHE A 302 2.80 18.59 1.62
C PHE A 302 3.72 19.26 0.61
N GLN A 303 4.21 18.51 -0.37
CA GLN A 303 5.23 19.01 -1.31
C GLN A 303 5.08 18.40 -2.70
N GLY A 304 5.49 19.13 -3.73
CA GLY A 304 5.53 18.64 -5.10
C GLY A 304 4.21 18.05 -5.61
N ARG A 305 4.31 17.19 -6.62
CA ARG A 305 3.18 16.49 -7.22
C ARG A 305 2.68 15.36 -6.32
N MET A 306 1.38 15.29 -6.12
CA MET A 306 0.74 14.21 -5.36
C MET A 306 0.99 12.83 -6.00
N GLU A 307 1.15 11.83 -5.13
CA GLU A 307 1.27 10.42 -5.48
C GLU A 307 -0.03 9.87 -6.09
N PHE A 308 0.08 9.01 -7.10
CA PHE A 308 -1.03 8.25 -7.67
C PHE A 308 -1.04 6.83 -7.10
N GLY A 309 -2.16 6.49 -6.45
CA GLY A 309 -2.35 5.19 -5.80
C GLY A 309 -2.66 5.34 -4.31
N PRO A 310 -2.76 4.22 -3.56
CA PRO A 310 -3.24 4.22 -2.19
C PRO A 310 -2.16 4.53 -1.14
N ARG A 311 -0.90 4.75 -1.54
CA ARG A 311 0.24 4.93 -0.64
C ARG A 311 0.78 6.35 -0.76
N ALA A 312 1.04 6.98 0.39
CA ALA A 312 1.87 8.18 0.42
C ALA A 312 3.34 7.78 0.35
N LEU A 313 4.10 8.50 -0.48
CA LEU A 313 5.47 8.20 -0.87
C LEU A 313 6.36 9.45 -0.74
N GLY A 314 6.10 10.28 0.27
CA GLY A 314 6.91 11.45 0.63
C GLY A 314 6.33 12.81 0.28
N ASN A 315 5.27 12.91 -0.55
CA ASN A 315 4.72 14.19 -1.02
C ASN A 315 3.40 14.57 -0.35
N ARG A 316 2.59 13.60 0.08
CA ARG A 316 1.42 13.79 0.96
C ARG A 316 1.51 12.83 2.14
N SER A 317 2.53 13.03 2.97
CA SER A 317 2.97 12.06 3.98
C SER A 317 2.94 12.64 5.39
N ILE A 318 2.80 11.77 6.38
CA ILE A 318 3.08 12.06 7.79
C ILE A 318 4.31 11.26 8.16
N ILE A 319 5.35 11.96 8.61
CA ILE A 319 6.63 11.36 8.97
C ILE A 319 6.92 11.50 10.46
N GLY A 320 7.77 10.62 10.96
CA GLY A 320 8.17 10.56 12.36
C GLY A 320 9.44 9.72 12.57
N ASP A 321 9.99 9.79 13.78
CA ASP A 321 11.25 9.11 14.11
C ASP A 321 11.08 7.58 14.20
N ALA A 322 11.72 6.84 13.30
CA ALA A 322 11.67 5.38 13.28
C ALA A 322 12.33 4.73 14.50
N ARG A 323 13.27 5.43 15.15
CA ARG A 323 14.03 4.95 16.32
C ARG A 323 13.21 5.02 17.61
N SER A 324 12.16 5.84 17.64
CA SER A 324 11.39 6.09 18.86
C SER A 324 10.48 4.90 19.19
N PRO A 325 10.58 4.31 20.39
CA PRO A 325 9.71 3.20 20.81
C PRO A 325 8.26 3.64 21.07
N LYS A 326 7.98 4.96 21.06
CA LYS A 326 6.64 5.51 21.36
C LYS A 326 5.95 6.08 20.13
N MET A 327 6.69 6.38 19.05
CA MET A 327 6.15 7.11 17.90
C MET A 327 5.02 6.34 17.20
N GLN A 328 5.07 5.01 17.19
CA GLN A 328 3.97 4.20 16.68
C GLN A 328 2.66 4.44 17.45
N SER A 329 2.70 4.37 18.79
CA SER A 329 1.54 4.59 19.64
C SER A 329 1.06 6.04 19.52
N VAL A 330 1.98 7.00 19.47
CA VAL A 330 1.68 8.43 19.24
C VAL A 330 0.91 8.61 17.94
N LEU A 331 1.44 8.17 16.80
CA LEU A 331 0.77 8.32 15.50
C LEU A 331 -0.60 7.63 15.45
N ASN A 332 -0.74 6.43 16.03
CA ASN A 332 -2.01 5.70 16.03
C ASN A 332 -3.09 6.39 16.90
N LEU A 333 -2.72 6.91 18.07
CA LEU A 333 -3.66 7.55 19.00
C LEU A 333 -3.96 9.01 18.65
N LYS A 334 -2.92 9.80 18.34
CA LYS A 334 -3.00 11.25 18.17
C LYS A 334 -3.50 11.69 16.80
N ILE A 335 -3.20 10.88 15.78
CA ILE A 335 -3.40 11.29 14.38
C ILE A 335 -4.38 10.37 13.67
N LYS A 336 -4.17 9.06 13.77
CA LYS A 336 -4.90 8.09 12.94
C LYS A 336 -6.19 7.60 13.55
N TYR A 337 -6.37 7.72 14.86
CA TYR A 337 -7.56 7.26 15.59
C TYR A 337 -7.98 5.83 15.18
N ARG A 338 -6.99 4.94 15.02
CA ARG A 338 -7.17 3.58 14.47
C ARG A 338 -6.54 2.51 15.36
N GLU A 339 -6.77 1.26 15.00
CA GLU A 339 -6.33 0.09 15.75
C GLU A 339 -4.80 0.08 15.94
N SER A 340 -4.37 -0.26 17.15
CA SER A 340 -2.98 -0.13 17.60
C SER A 340 -2.01 -1.09 16.93
N PHE A 341 -2.48 -2.18 16.32
CA PHE A 341 -1.62 -3.31 15.95
C PHE A 341 -0.79 -3.13 14.67
N ARG A 342 -0.88 -2.01 13.97
CA ARG A 342 -0.16 -1.82 12.71
C ARG A 342 1.15 -1.05 12.91
N PRO A 343 2.30 -1.63 12.54
CA PRO A 343 3.52 -0.84 12.35
C PRO A 343 3.36 0.08 11.15
N PHE A 344 4.13 1.16 11.14
CA PHE A 344 4.18 2.06 10.00
C PHE A 344 5.22 1.61 8.99
N ALA A 345 5.11 2.11 7.76
CA ALA A 345 6.05 1.79 6.71
C ALA A 345 7.31 2.66 6.86
N PRO A 346 8.52 2.12 6.65
CA PRO A 346 9.72 2.91 6.57
C PRO A 346 9.88 3.58 5.20
N SER A 347 10.33 4.83 5.19
CA SER A 347 11.06 5.44 4.07
C SER A 347 12.55 5.44 4.39
N VAL A 348 13.35 4.90 3.48
CA VAL A 348 14.81 4.75 3.63
C VAL A 348 15.52 5.34 2.42
N LEU A 349 16.71 5.92 2.63
CA LEU A 349 17.58 6.30 1.52
C LEU A 349 17.86 5.08 0.64
N GLU A 350 17.67 5.20 -0.67
CA GLU A 350 17.83 4.08 -1.60
C GLU A 350 19.22 3.45 -1.52
N GLU A 351 20.26 4.28 -1.38
CA GLU A 351 21.64 3.82 -1.21
C GLU A 351 21.92 3.13 0.13
N ARG A 352 21.00 3.22 1.10
CA ARG A 352 21.09 2.60 2.43
C ARG A 352 20.14 1.43 2.63
N ILE A 353 19.25 1.13 1.67
CA ILE A 353 18.20 0.12 1.88
C ILE A 353 18.76 -1.23 2.35
N GLY A 354 19.87 -1.65 1.75
CA GLY A 354 20.58 -2.88 2.06
C GLY A 354 21.33 -2.85 3.40
N ASP A 355 21.44 -1.71 4.09
CA ASP A 355 22.00 -1.60 5.44
C ASP A 355 20.95 -1.88 6.54
N TYR A 356 19.66 -1.85 6.19
CA TYR A 356 18.53 -1.99 7.13
C TYR A 356 17.69 -3.23 6.88
N PHE A 357 17.52 -3.62 5.61
CA PHE A 357 16.59 -4.68 5.23
C PHE A 357 17.28 -5.75 4.38
N GLU A 358 16.75 -6.98 4.44
CA GLU A 358 17.15 -8.11 3.61
C GLU A 358 16.57 -7.99 2.19
N ILE A 359 17.03 -6.97 1.46
CA ILE A 359 16.65 -6.69 0.08
C ILE A 359 17.86 -6.08 -0.66
N ASP A 360 18.02 -6.45 -1.93
CA ASP A 360 19.17 -6.11 -2.78
C ASP A 360 18.82 -5.12 -3.91
N ARG A 361 17.62 -4.54 -3.86
CA ARG A 361 17.05 -3.71 -4.92
C ARG A 361 16.17 -2.59 -4.36
N PRO A 362 15.86 -1.55 -5.16
CA PRO A 362 14.89 -0.53 -4.80
C PRO A 362 13.48 -1.09 -4.57
N SER A 363 12.73 -0.43 -3.69
CA SER A 363 11.30 -0.65 -3.47
C SER A 363 10.60 0.70 -3.35
N PRO A 364 10.42 1.46 -4.44
CA PRO A 364 9.99 2.87 -4.37
C PRO A 364 8.51 3.07 -3.98
N TYR A 365 7.70 2.00 -3.99
CA TYR A 365 6.23 2.11 -3.93
C TYR A 365 5.57 1.51 -2.68
N MET A 366 6.34 1.04 -1.69
CA MET A 366 5.80 0.32 -0.53
C MET A 366 4.95 -0.91 -0.89
N LEU A 367 5.35 -1.62 -1.94
CA LEU A 367 4.67 -2.83 -2.45
C LEU A 367 5.44 -4.12 -2.17
N LEU A 368 6.62 -4.02 -1.54
CA LEU A 368 7.42 -5.16 -1.09
C LEU A 368 7.59 -5.12 0.44
N VAL A 369 7.55 -6.31 1.03
CA VAL A 369 7.93 -6.55 2.42
C VAL A 369 9.27 -7.29 2.44
N ALA A 370 10.20 -6.82 3.25
CA ALA A 370 11.44 -7.52 3.55
C ALA A 370 11.71 -7.56 5.06
N GLN A 371 12.58 -8.46 5.47
CA GLN A 371 12.98 -8.60 6.86
C GLN A 371 13.94 -7.47 7.25
N VAL A 372 13.78 -6.95 8.47
CA VAL A 372 14.82 -6.12 9.10
C VAL A 372 16.04 -7.00 9.32
N ARG A 373 17.22 -6.49 8.99
CA ARG A 373 18.47 -7.22 9.14
C ARG A 373 18.68 -7.71 10.56
N ARG A 374 19.10 -8.96 10.70
CA ARG A 374 19.22 -9.62 12.00
C ARG A 374 20.11 -8.87 12.99
N GLU A 375 21.18 -8.24 12.52
CA GLU A 375 22.10 -7.42 13.33
C GLU A 375 21.46 -6.17 13.95
N ARG A 376 20.30 -5.74 13.44
CA ARG A 376 19.50 -4.64 13.98
C ARG A 376 18.36 -5.12 14.87
N CYS A 377 18.00 -6.40 14.80
CA CYS A 377 16.94 -6.97 15.59
C CYS A 377 17.37 -7.10 17.05
N ILE A 378 16.42 -6.84 17.94
CA ILE A 378 16.54 -7.03 19.38
C ILE A 378 15.57 -8.15 19.72
N ASP A 379 16.10 -9.25 20.26
CA ASP A 379 15.24 -10.31 20.78
C ASP A 379 14.50 -9.76 21.99
N PRO A 380 13.16 -9.79 22.00
CA PRO A 380 12.41 -9.41 23.19
C PRO A 380 12.86 -10.29 24.35
N GLU A 381 12.97 -9.72 25.55
CA GLU A 381 13.04 -10.54 26.76
C GLU A 381 11.89 -11.54 26.74
N ALA A 382 12.13 -12.79 27.15
CA ALA A 382 11.17 -13.88 27.07
C ALA A 382 9.84 -13.48 27.70
N THR A 383 8.91 -12.97 26.89
CA THR A 383 7.61 -12.55 27.39
C THR A 383 6.77 -13.78 27.69
N GLU A 384 6.00 -13.69 28.77
CA GLU A 384 5.00 -14.69 29.12
C GLU A 384 4.11 -14.99 27.90
N LYS A 385 3.70 -16.24 27.75
CA LYS A 385 2.90 -16.71 26.60
C LYS A 385 1.53 -16.03 26.47
N ASP A 386 1.14 -15.20 27.44
CA ASP A 386 -0.21 -14.65 27.63
C ASP A 386 -0.26 -13.12 27.54
N ILE A 387 0.60 -12.48 26.74
CA ILE A 387 0.51 -11.03 26.48
C ILE A 387 -0.51 -10.73 25.37
N THR A 388 -1.25 -9.64 25.54
CA THR A 388 -2.22 -9.13 24.57
C THR A 388 -1.55 -8.66 23.27
N VAL A 389 -2.30 -8.58 22.16
CA VAL A 389 -1.80 -8.03 20.89
C VAL A 389 -1.23 -6.62 21.08
N LEU A 390 -1.89 -5.78 21.89
CA LEU A 390 -1.43 -4.43 22.18
C LEU A 390 -0.07 -4.44 22.90
N GLU A 391 0.15 -5.35 23.83
CA GLU A 391 1.45 -5.50 24.50
C GLU A 391 2.52 -6.02 23.55
N GLN A 392 2.19 -6.97 22.67
CA GLN A 392 3.10 -7.48 21.64
C GLN A 392 3.58 -6.39 20.68
N VAL A 393 2.70 -5.47 20.31
CA VAL A 393 2.97 -4.35 19.41
C VAL A 393 3.96 -3.37 20.01
N ASN A 394 3.85 -3.07 21.30
CA ASN A 394 4.68 -2.06 21.95
C ASN A 394 6.07 -2.59 22.36
N GLN A 395 6.41 -3.84 22.03
CA GLN A 395 7.73 -4.38 22.30
C GLN A 395 8.77 -3.82 21.34
N VAL A 396 9.92 -3.43 21.88
CA VAL A 396 11.07 -3.02 21.07
C VAL A 396 11.72 -4.28 20.48
N ARG A 397 11.76 -4.37 19.15
CA ARG A 397 12.28 -5.54 18.41
C ARG A 397 13.45 -5.22 17.48
N SER A 398 13.86 -3.96 17.43
CA SER A 398 15.01 -3.49 16.65
C SER A 398 15.46 -2.10 17.12
N ASP A 399 16.55 -1.60 16.53
CA ASP A 399 16.98 -0.20 16.66
C ASP A 399 16.06 0.81 15.92
N ILE A 400 15.10 0.32 15.12
CA ILE A 400 14.06 1.07 14.43
C ILE A 400 12.66 0.49 14.77
N PRO A 401 12.26 0.50 16.05
CA PRO A 401 11.10 -0.25 16.52
C PRO A 401 9.78 0.21 15.91
N ALA A 402 9.62 1.49 15.55
CA ALA A 402 8.33 2.03 15.11
C ALA A 402 7.87 1.53 13.72
N ILE A 403 8.78 0.93 12.95
CA ILE A 403 8.52 0.38 11.61
C ILE A 403 8.66 -1.16 11.55
N THR A 404 9.13 -1.78 12.64
CA THR A 404 9.42 -3.22 12.67
C THR A 404 8.20 -3.97 13.17
N HIS A 405 7.69 -4.94 12.38
CA HIS A 405 6.56 -5.78 12.76
C HIS A 405 6.98 -6.88 13.76
N VAL A 406 6.02 -7.60 14.35
CA VAL A 406 6.23 -8.69 15.30
C VAL A 406 7.05 -9.84 14.72
N ASP A 407 6.96 -10.06 13.40
CA ASP A 407 7.75 -11.04 12.64
C ASP A 407 9.06 -10.47 12.09
N HIS A 408 9.49 -9.30 12.57
CA HIS A 408 10.65 -8.53 12.12
C HIS A 408 10.58 -8.01 10.67
N SER A 409 9.43 -8.09 10.02
CA SER A 409 9.26 -7.57 8.67
C SER A 409 8.96 -6.07 8.64
N ALA A 410 9.20 -5.44 7.48
CA ALA A 410 8.80 -4.07 7.20
C ALA A 410 8.42 -3.88 5.73
N ARG A 411 7.48 -2.96 5.47
CA ARG A 411 6.97 -2.64 4.12
C ARG A 411 7.62 -1.38 3.56
N ILE A 412 8.60 -1.54 2.68
CA ILE A 412 9.66 -0.54 2.51
C ILE A 412 9.39 0.41 1.35
N GLN A 413 9.68 1.69 1.55
CA GLN A 413 9.90 2.67 0.50
C GLN A 413 11.39 3.02 0.39
N SER A 414 12.05 2.71 -0.73
CA SER A 414 13.32 3.35 -1.09
C SER A 414 13.07 4.75 -1.64
N VAL A 415 13.85 5.72 -1.19
CA VAL A 415 13.75 7.11 -1.63
C VAL A 415 15.02 7.44 -2.41
N SER A 416 14.85 7.74 -3.69
CA SER A 416 15.94 8.08 -4.60
C SER A 416 16.02 9.59 -4.81
N ALA A 417 17.23 10.15 -4.79
CA ALA A 417 17.48 11.55 -5.11
C ALA A 417 17.06 11.91 -6.55
N ALA A 418 17.06 10.94 -7.47
CA ALA A 418 16.65 11.15 -8.86
C ALA A 418 15.14 11.38 -9.00
N THR A 419 14.34 10.73 -8.15
CA THR A 419 12.87 10.71 -8.29
C THR A 419 12.20 11.67 -7.32
N ASN A 420 12.72 11.81 -6.10
CA ASN A 420 12.25 12.77 -5.10
C ASN A 420 13.43 13.41 -4.34
N PRO A 421 14.12 14.39 -4.93
CA PRO A 421 15.30 15.00 -4.32
C PRO A 421 14.99 15.67 -2.98
N ARG A 422 13.82 16.29 -2.83
CA ARG A 422 13.42 17.00 -1.61
C ARG A 422 13.19 16.04 -0.44
N TYR A 423 12.45 14.95 -0.67
CA TYR A 423 12.24 13.96 0.38
C TYR A 423 13.52 13.18 0.71
N HIS A 424 14.35 12.89 -0.30
CA HIS A 424 15.71 12.36 -0.09
C HIS A 424 16.54 13.29 0.79
N GLY A 425 16.54 14.60 0.52
CA GLY A 425 17.23 15.62 1.30
C GLY A 425 16.81 15.65 2.78
N VAL A 426 15.51 15.56 3.07
CA VAL A 426 14.99 15.46 4.45
C VAL A 426 15.55 14.22 5.17
N ILE A 427 15.48 13.04 4.54
CA ILE A 427 15.95 11.79 5.17
C ILE A 427 17.47 11.81 5.32
N LYS A 428 18.19 12.38 4.35
CA LYS A 428 19.64 12.52 4.41
C LYS A 428 20.08 13.46 5.52
N ALA A 429 19.43 14.62 5.67
CA ALA A 429 19.69 15.52 6.80
C ALA A 429 19.36 14.83 8.14
N PHE A 430 18.31 13.99 8.18
CA PHE A 430 18.00 13.18 9.35
C PHE A 430 19.09 12.14 9.64
N GLU A 431 19.63 11.46 8.63
CA GLU A 431 20.78 10.56 8.76
C GLU A 431 22.00 11.29 9.32
N GLU A 432 22.32 12.47 8.81
CA GLU A 432 23.45 13.28 9.27
C GLU A 432 23.32 13.70 10.75
N LEU A 433 22.09 13.96 11.22
CA LEU A 433 21.81 14.32 12.61
C LEU A 433 21.81 13.11 13.57
N THR A 434 21.39 11.95 13.09
CA THR A 434 20.98 10.83 13.95
C THR A 434 21.78 9.55 13.77
N GLY A 435 22.50 9.43 12.66
CA GLY A 435 23.09 8.18 12.17
C GLY A 435 22.07 7.19 11.59
N CYS A 436 20.79 7.58 11.43
CA CYS A 436 19.73 6.72 10.93
C CYS A 436 19.16 7.24 9.60
N GLY A 437 19.31 6.47 8.52
CA GLY A 437 18.77 6.80 7.18
C GLY A 437 17.32 6.38 6.96
N VAL A 438 16.54 6.19 8.03
CA VAL A 438 15.16 5.67 8.00
C VAL A 438 14.23 6.56 8.82
N VAL A 439 13.10 6.94 8.22
CA VAL A 439 11.99 7.62 8.90
C VAL A 439 10.71 6.82 8.74
N ILE A 440 9.74 7.03 9.64
CA ILE A 440 8.37 6.56 9.43
C ILE A 440 7.76 7.35 8.28
N ASN A 441 6.97 6.68 7.44
CA ASN A 441 6.05 7.32 6.51
C ASN A 441 4.67 6.67 6.58
N THR A 442 3.65 7.50 6.71
CA THR A 442 2.26 7.11 6.58
C THR A 442 1.46 8.13 5.77
N SER A 443 0.27 7.74 5.32
CA SER A 443 -0.60 8.60 4.52
C SER A 443 -0.92 9.91 5.25
N PHE A 444 -0.94 11.04 4.54
CA PHE A 444 -1.45 12.28 5.13
C PHE A 444 -2.97 12.35 4.98
N ASN A 445 -3.64 11.81 5.99
CA ASN A 445 -5.10 11.80 6.15
C ASN A 445 -5.47 11.36 7.58
N VAL A 446 -6.74 11.45 7.89
CA VAL A 446 -7.39 10.82 9.04
C VAL A 446 -8.22 9.63 8.59
N ARG A 447 -8.71 8.84 9.56
CA ARG A 447 -9.61 7.71 9.26
C ARG A 447 -10.87 8.21 8.53
N GLY A 448 -11.26 7.50 7.47
CA GLY A 448 -12.44 7.83 6.66
C GLY A 448 -12.20 8.83 5.53
N GLU A 449 -11.04 9.48 5.48
CA GLU A 449 -10.71 10.46 4.42
C GLU A 449 -9.64 9.96 3.45
N PRO A 450 -9.68 10.37 2.17
CA PRO A 450 -8.59 10.15 1.22
C PRO A 450 -7.32 10.92 1.65
N ILE A 451 -6.18 10.60 1.01
CA ILE A 451 -4.95 11.38 1.14
C ILE A 451 -5.23 12.84 0.72
N VAL A 452 -4.76 13.81 1.52
CA VAL A 452 -4.96 15.24 1.27
C VAL A 452 -4.43 15.64 -0.12
N CYS A 453 -5.20 16.44 -0.85
CA CYS A 453 -4.85 16.83 -2.23
C CYS A 453 -4.41 18.29 -2.28
N THR A 454 -5.22 19.19 -1.71
CA THR A 454 -5.05 20.65 -1.78
C THR A 454 -4.41 21.23 -0.50
N PRO A 455 -3.92 22.49 -0.54
CA PRO A 455 -3.43 23.17 0.66
C PRO A 455 -4.47 23.23 1.79
N GLU A 456 -5.74 23.44 1.43
CA GLU A 456 -6.87 23.43 2.36
C GLU A 456 -7.05 22.08 3.03
N ASP A 457 -7.02 20.98 2.27
CA ASP A 457 -7.15 19.63 2.82
C ASP A 457 -6.03 19.34 3.84
N ALA A 458 -4.79 19.71 3.51
CA ALA A 458 -3.62 19.49 4.35
C ALA A 458 -3.69 20.29 5.65
N TYR A 459 -4.01 21.58 5.57
CA TYR A 459 -4.16 22.43 6.74
C TYR A 459 -5.36 22.01 7.61
N ARG A 460 -6.49 21.65 7.01
CA ARG A 460 -7.65 21.13 7.73
C ARG A 460 -7.31 19.85 8.49
N CYS A 461 -6.59 18.92 7.86
CA CYS A 461 -6.13 17.70 8.52
C CYS A 461 -5.13 18.00 9.64
N PHE A 462 -4.18 18.91 9.42
CA PHE A 462 -3.24 19.37 10.44
C PHE A 462 -3.95 20.02 11.63
N MET A 463 -4.94 20.87 11.36
CA MET A 463 -5.70 21.57 12.38
C MET A 463 -6.66 20.67 13.14
N GLY A 464 -7.25 19.68 12.47
CA GLY A 464 -8.10 18.66 13.08
C GLY A 464 -7.35 17.63 13.92
N THR A 465 -6.06 17.41 13.68
CA THR A 465 -5.27 16.38 14.40
C THR A 465 -4.31 16.98 15.42
N GLU A 466 -3.69 16.12 16.24
CA GLU A 466 -2.60 16.48 17.16
C GLU A 466 -1.21 16.40 16.49
N MET A 467 -1.13 16.71 15.19
CA MET A 467 0.14 16.83 14.48
C MET A 467 0.90 18.06 14.99
N ASP A 468 2.20 17.92 15.24
CA ASP A 468 3.00 18.99 15.85
C ASP A 468 3.38 20.07 14.82
N HIS A 469 3.74 19.66 13.61
CA HIS A 469 4.18 20.56 12.54
C HIS A 469 3.63 20.15 11.18
N LEU A 470 3.39 21.15 10.33
CA LEU A 470 3.03 20.96 8.93
C LEU A 470 4.04 21.72 8.06
N VAL A 471 4.67 21.00 7.13
CA VAL A 471 5.56 21.53 6.11
C VAL A 471 4.84 21.52 4.76
N MET A 472 4.59 22.69 4.20
CA MET A 472 3.93 22.88 2.91
C MET A 472 4.85 23.59 1.93
N GLY A 473 5.47 22.84 1.01
CA GLY A 473 6.56 23.37 0.19
C GLY A 473 7.67 23.92 1.08
N ASN A 474 8.00 25.20 0.92
CA ASN A 474 9.01 25.91 1.71
C ASN A 474 8.48 26.57 3.00
N LEU A 475 7.26 26.25 3.41
CA LEU A 475 6.56 26.92 4.51
C LEU A 475 6.39 25.94 5.68
N VAL A 476 6.86 26.32 6.86
CA VAL A 476 6.77 25.52 8.09
C VAL A 476 5.76 26.15 9.03
N LEU A 477 4.79 25.36 9.47
CA LEU A 477 3.75 25.74 10.41
C LEU A 477 3.92 24.95 11.70
N ALA A 478 4.02 25.64 12.82
CA ALA A 478 3.98 25.03 14.15
C ALA A 478 2.55 25.06 14.70
N LYS A 479 2.06 23.91 15.18
CA LYS A 479 0.69 23.76 15.70
C LYS A 479 0.40 24.75 16.84
N THR A 480 1.41 24.98 17.68
CA THR A 480 1.34 25.86 18.85
C THR A 480 1.18 27.35 18.52
N GLU A 481 1.49 27.74 17.28
CA GLU A 481 1.39 29.13 16.83
C GLU A 481 0.09 29.40 16.07
N GLN A 482 -0.64 28.36 15.68
CA GLN A 482 -1.84 28.50 14.87
C GLN A 482 -3.00 29.12 15.67
N PRO A 483 -3.90 29.87 15.00
CA PRO A 483 -5.11 30.36 15.63
C PRO A 483 -5.98 29.20 16.14
N ALA A 484 -6.82 29.49 17.13
CA ALA A 484 -7.77 28.52 17.65
C ALA A 484 -8.65 27.95 16.52
N TRP A 485 -8.68 26.62 16.41
CA TRP A 485 -9.49 25.92 15.42
C TRP A 485 -10.89 25.71 15.98
N ASP A 486 -11.90 26.30 15.33
CA ASP A 486 -13.29 26.03 15.66
C ASP A 486 -13.74 24.76 14.91
N ASP A 487 -13.77 23.62 15.62
CA ASP A 487 -14.29 22.35 15.09
C ASP A 487 -15.84 22.33 15.08
N ALA A 488 -16.47 23.41 14.62
CA ALA A 488 -17.91 23.55 14.54
C ALA A 488 -18.56 22.50 13.60
N ALA A 489 -17.79 21.90 12.69
CA ALA A 489 -18.24 20.87 11.76
C ALA A 489 -18.17 19.44 12.33
N GLY A 490 -17.48 19.23 13.46
CA GLY A 490 -17.34 17.92 14.11
C GLY A 490 -16.84 16.85 13.14
N TRP A 491 -15.74 17.11 12.44
CA TRP A 491 -15.23 16.23 11.37
C TRP A 491 -15.02 14.79 11.86
N HIS A 492 -14.63 14.62 13.13
CA HIS A 492 -14.46 13.33 13.82
C HIS A 492 -15.77 12.54 14.03
N LYS A 493 -16.95 13.16 13.80
CA LYS A 493 -18.28 12.53 13.94
C LYS A 493 -18.94 12.19 12.61
N GLN A 494 -18.33 12.54 11.48
CA GLN A 494 -18.96 12.36 10.16
C GLN A 494 -18.73 10.98 9.55
N PHE A 495 -17.84 10.16 10.11
CA PHE A 495 -17.45 8.89 9.52
C PHE A 495 -17.59 7.74 10.53
N ASP A 496 -18.22 6.65 10.08
CA ASP A 496 -18.38 5.43 10.88
C ASP A 496 -17.02 4.83 11.28
N LEU A 497 -16.99 4.19 12.46
CA LEU A 497 -15.83 3.46 12.95
C LEU A 497 -15.62 2.16 12.15
N ASP A 498 -14.83 2.23 11.07
CA ASP A 498 -14.41 1.09 10.20
C ASP A 498 -13.74 -0.13 10.86
#